data_AF-A0A6A6IBE8-F1
#
_entry.id   AF-A0A6A6IBE8-F1
#
_cell.length_a   1.000
_cell.length_b   1.000
_cell.length_c   1.000
_cell.angle_alpha   90.00
_cell.angle_beta   90.00
_cell.angle_gamma   90.00
#
_symmetry.space_group_name_H-M   'P 1'
#
loop_
_entity.id
_entity.type
_entity.pdbx_description
1 polymer ?
#
loop_
_entity_poly.entity_id
_entity_poly.type
_entity_poly.pdbx_seq_one_letter_code
_entity_poly.pdbx_strand_id
1 'polypeptide(L)'
;MSRGSAVLTYQRVFQLPGLERLSLANSRYHDSGPSLEVALQSMDQKSAQLDQLRSLSLSHFVLPELTKPLLNMLGISLLTELTLWRCEETNVFLRAVAETLKGTELNLKHFAVALRFLEEEEDIDQPLDKILSSCSKLESLCLEWSAGPGHEQLRAPLFAKISKLGQSLRVLSLHCSASEDLRRFPSSDTLTHQELKTLCSSCPHLEQLGIELIDGSLDEPDDLTLFMGALADLPQLKILHLRQGFGEPLHEGNIHVSKKDMTYKLQRLANNLFDFSSLLSPNPSLEALVIGQDRRLSLQGEVQGFTDYTSRHCFIRREQKDILGRTAAIGVPVPSYILRYEKDYAGIMDWHFNWWCEPCFFMPRLPGRFHDD
;
A
#
# COMPACT_ATOMS: atom_id res chain seq x y z
N MET A 1 -18.80 -18.90 -17.50
CA MET A 1 -20.01 -18.73 -16.66
C MET A 1 -21.02 -17.89 -17.43
N SER A 2 -22.30 -18.27 -17.46
CA SER A 2 -23.35 -17.46 -18.11
C SER A 2 -23.64 -16.19 -17.29
N ARG A 3 -24.05 -15.09 -17.95
CA ARG A 3 -24.30 -13.78 -17.33
C ARG A 3 -25.21 -13.86 -16.08
N GLY A 4 -26.26 -14.68 -16.11
CA GLY A 4 -27.15 -14.86 -14.95
C GLY A 4 -26.48 -15.45 -13.71
N SER A 5 -25.43 -16.27 -13.86
CA SER A 5 -24.78 -16.95 -12.73
C SER A 5 -23.99 -16.01 -11.82
N ALA A 6 -23.35 -14.97 -12.37
CA ALA A 6 -22.55 -14.03 -11.58
C ALA A 6 -23.44 -13.05 -10.80
N VAL A 7 -24.53 -12.56 -11.40
CA VAL A 7 -25.51 -11.69 -10.72
C VAL A 7 -26.13 -12.40 -9.52
N LEU A 8 -26.57 -13.65 -9.70
CA LEU A 8 -27.11 -14.47 -8.62
C LEU A 8 -26.08 -14.74 -7.52
N THR A 9 -24.79 -14.79 -7.86
CA THR A 9 -23.72 -14.98 -6.87
C THR A 9 -23.57 -13.74 -5.99
N TYR A 10 -23.51 -12.54 -6.58
CA TYR A 10 -23.42 -11.30 -5.81
C TYR A 10 -24.65 -11.08 -4.92
N GLN A 11 -25.86 -11.23 -5.48
CA GLN A 11 -27.10 -11.08 -4.72
C GLN A 11 -27.14 -12.00 -3.49
N ARG A 12 -26.70 -13.26 -3.64
CA ARG A 12 -26.62 -14.20 -2.53
C ARG A 12 -25.62 -13.76 -1.47
N VAL A 13 -24.44 -13.27 -1.87
CA VAL A 13 -23.40 -12.79 -0.93
C VAL A 13 -23.94 -11.63 -0.08
N PHE A 14 -24.60 -10.65 -0.70
CA PHE A 14 -25.16 -9.49 0.00
C PHE A 14 -26.37 -9.81 0.89
N GLN A 15 -26.97 -11.00 0.74
CA GLN A 15 -28.07 -11.47 1.59
C GLN A 15 -27.59 -12.41 2.70
N LEU A 16 -26.28 -12.67 2.83
CA LEU A 16 -25.75 -13.52 3.88
C LEU A 16 -25.97 -12.84 5.25
N PRO A 17 -26.77 -13.43 6.16
CA PRO A 17 -26.94 -12.87 7.49
C PRO A 17 -25.62 -12.92 8.24
N GLY A 18 -25.27 -11.82 8.90
CA GLY A 18 -24.02 -11.70 9.65
C GLY A 18 -22.76 -11.59 8.78
N LEU A 19 -22.88 -11.07 7.56
CA LEU A 19 -21.72 -10.76 6.75
C LEU A 19 -20.89 -9.64 7.40
N GLU A 20 -19.77 -9.99 8.01
CA GLU A 20 -18.85 -9.03 8.62
C GLU A 20 -17.77 -8.51 7.66
N ARG A 21 -17.46 -9.26 6.60
CA ARG A 21 -16.37 -8.94 5.68
C ARG A 21 -16.78 -9.18 4.24
N LEU A 22 -16.48 -8.20 3.39
CA LEU A 22 -16.75 -8.25 1.96
C LEU A 22 -15.50 -7.83 1.21
N SER A 23 -14.92 -8.75 0.45
CA SER A 23 -13.81 -8.48 -0.45
C SER A 23 -14.20 -8.87 -1.85
N LEU A 24 -14.23 -7.87 -2.74
CA LEU A 24 -14.59 -8.02 -4.13
C LEU A 24 -13.44 -7.51 -4.99
N ALA A 25 -13.12 -8.26 -6.04
CA ALA A 25 -12.18 -7.85 -7.06
C ALA A 25 -12.81 -8.06 -8.43
N ASN A 26 -12.75 -7.04 -9.27
CA ASN A 26 -13.18 -7.15 -10.65
C ASN A 26 -12.00 -7.56 -11.53
N SER A 27 -11.94 -8.83 -11.91
CA SER A 27 -10.87 -9.34 -12.79
C SER A 27 -10.98 -8.83 -14.24
N ARG A 28 -12.01 -8.04 -14.57
CA ARG A 28 -12.42 -7.75 -15.95
C ARG A 28 -11.89 -6.43 -16.49
N TYR A 29 -10.57 -6.26 -16.48
CA TYR A 29 -9.96 -5.25 -17.35
C TYR A 29 -10.23 -5.52 -18.86
N HIS A 30 -10.76 -6.70 -19.24
CA HIS A 30 -10.94 -7.10 -20.63
C HIS A 30 -12.25 -7.80 -21.03
N ASP A 31 -13.25 -8.00 -20.16
CA ASP A 31 -14.39 -8.89 -20.51
C ASP A 31 -15.80 -8.39 -20.14
N SER A 32 -16.74 -8.58 -21.08
CA SER A 32 -18.10 -7.99 -21.12
C SER A 32 -19.18 -8.72 -20.29
N GLY A 33 -18.81 -9.30 -19.14
CA GLY A 33 -19.77 -9.95 -18.24
C GLY A 33 -20.68 -8.95 -17.51
N PRO A 34 -21.68 -9.41 -16.73
CA PRO A 34 -22.55 -8.51 -15.98
C PRO A 34 -21.76 -7.83 -14.87
N SER A 35 -21.84 -6.50 -14.79
CA SER A 35 -21.15 -5.73 -13.76
C SER A 35 -21.80 -5.95 -12.39
N LEU A 36 -21.01 -5.78 -11.33
CA LEU A 36 -21.50 -5.75 -9.95
C LEU A 36 -22.62 -4.70 -9.78
N GLU A 37 -22.58 -3.63 -10.58
CA GLU A 37 -23.58 -2.57 -10.55
C GLU A 37 -24.96 -3.09 -10.90
N VAL A 38 -25.07 -3.91 -11.95
CA VAL A 38 -26.35 -4.54 -12.33
C VAL A 38 -26.91 -5.39 -11.19
N ALA A 39 -26.04 -6.13 -10.49
CA ALA A 39 -26.45 -6.90 -9.34
C ALA A 39 -26.97 -6.00 -8.22
N LEU A 40 -26.21 -4.97 -7.83
CA LEU A 40 -26.60 -4.03 -6.76
C LEU A 40 -27.86 -3.22 -7.09
N GLN A 41 -28.03 -2.79 -8.34
CA GLN A 41 -29.22 -2.04 -8.79
C GLN A 41 -30.48 -2.91 -8.79
N SER A 42 -30.33 -4.22 -9.02
CA SER A 42 -31.44 -5.17 -9.02
C SER A 42 -31.86 -5.64 -7.62
N MET A 43 -31.08 -5.34 -6.57
CA MET A 43 -31.40 -5.70 -5.20
C MET A 43 -32.41 -4.71 -4.59
N ASP A 44 -33.38 -5.22 -3.84
CA ASP A 44 -34.22 -4.39 -2.99
C ASP A 44 -33.36 -3.84 -1.83
N GLN A 45 -32.92 -2.59 -1.98
CA GLN A 45 -31.97 -1.90 -1.08
C GLN A 45 -32.45 -1.85 0.38
N LYS A 46 -33.76 -1.93 0.62
CA LYS A 46 -34.30 -1.96 1.99
C LYS A 46 -34.08 -3.31 2.68
N SER A 47 -33.96 -4.39 1.91
CA SER A 47 -33.77 -5.75 2.42
C SER A 47 -32.29 -6.15 2.58
N ALA A 48 -31.38 -5.38 2.00
CA ALA A 48 -29.96 -5.72 1.90
C ALA A 48 -29.06 -4.77 2.74
N GLN A 49 -29.53 -4.35 3.91
CA GLN A 49 -28.70 -3.58 4.84
C GLN A 49 -27.57 -4.48 5.38
N LEU A 50 -26.34 -3.99 5.28
CA LEU A 50 -25.12 -4.69 5.70
C LEU A 50 -24.66 -4.18 7.07
N ASP A 51 -25.56 -4.17 8.05
CA ASP A 51 -25.33 -3.56 9.38
C ASP A 51 -24.23 -4.25 10.19
N GLN A 52 -23.87 -5.48 9.84
CA GLN A 52 -22.77 -6.21 10.48
C GLN A 52 -21.44 -6.08 9.74
N LEU A 53 -21.41 -5.44 8.56
CA LEU A 53 -20.18 -5.31 7.81
C LEU A 53 -19.19 -4.40 8.57
N ARG A 54 -17.97 -4.90 8.75
CA ARG A 54 -16.85 -4.22 9.39
C ARG A 54 -15.69 -4.01 8.43
N SER A 55 -15.52 -4.89 7.45
CA SER A 55 -14.44 -4.81 6.46
C SER A 55 -14.98 -4.79 5.04
N LEU A 56 -14.60 -3.74 4.29
CA LEU A 56 -14.90 -3.61 2.87
C LEU A 56 -13.60 -3.47 2.07
N SER A 57 -13.39 -4.38 1.12
CA SER A 57 -12.29 -4.33 0.17
C SER A 57 -12.83 -4.40 -1.26
N LEU A 58 -12.55 -3.37 -2.04
CA LEU A 58 -12.89 -3.28 -3.45
C LEU A 58 -11.61 -3.14 -4.26
N SER A 59 -11.51 -3.90 -5.34
CA SER A 59 -10.39 -3.76 -6.26
C SER A 59 -10.80 -3.82 -7.73
N HIS A 60 -10.16 -2.99 -8.56
CA HIS A 60 -10.38 -2.94 -10.01
C HIS A 60 -11.81 -2.54 -10.45
N PHE A 61 -12.54 -1.79 -9.62
CA PHE A 61 -13.89 -1.32 -9.94
C PHE A 61 -13.91 0.14 -10.41
N VAL A 62 -14.92 0.48 -11.22
CA VAL A 62 -15.32 1.87 -11.51
C VAL A 62 -16.26 2.31 -10.39
N LEU A 63 -15.79 3.14 -9.46
CA LEU A 63 -16.55 3.42 -8.23
C LEU A 63 -17.80 4.30 -8.40
N PRO A 64 -17.90 5.27 -9.33
CA PRO A 64 -19.09 6.11 -9.45
C PRO A 64 -20.38 5.32 -9.57
N GLU A 65 -20.34 4.22 -10.32
CA GLU A 65 -21.48 3.35 -10.56
C GLU A 65 -21.89 2.53 -9.32
N LEU A 66 -20.93 2.24 -8.43
CA LEU A 66 -21.13 1.48 -7.20
C LEU A 66 -21.41 2.35 -5.98
N THR A 67 -21.00 3.62 -6.01
CA THR A 67 -20.94 4.50 -4.83
C THR A 67 -22.29 4.61 -4.16
N LYS A 68 -23.33 5.04 -4.88
CA LYS A 68 -24.66 5.26 -4.29
C LYS A 68 -25.30 3.95 -3.77
N PRO A 69 -25.35 2.85 -4.55
CA PRO A 69 -25.86 1.58 -4.04
C PRO A 69 -25.13 1.08 -2.79
N LEU A 70 -23.79 1.14 -2.77
CA LEU A 70 -23.00 0.71 -1.63
C LEU A 70 -23.27 1.57 -0.40
N LEU A 71 -23.22 2.90 -0.52
CA LEU A 71 -23.48 3.80 0.61
C LEU A 71 -24.89 3.67 1.18
N ASN A 72 -25.89 3.29 0.37
CA ASN A 72 -27.24 3.03 0.85
C ASN A 72 -27.36 1.71 1.65
N MET A 73 -26.48 0.75 1.39
CA MET A 73 -26.46 -0.56 2.05
C MET A 73 -25.50 -0.61 3.24
N LEU A 74 -24.54 0.32 3.31
CA LEU A 74 -23.45 0.31 4.27
C LEU A 74 -23.66 1.32 5.39
N GLY A 75 -23.63 0.84 6.64
CA GLY A 75 -23.35 1.69 7.78
C GLY A 75 -21.87 2.08 7.81
N ILE A 76 -21.48 3.14 7.09
CA ILE A 76 -20.06 3.56 6.97
C ILE A 76 -19.37 3.77 8.32
N SER A 77 -20.09 4.27 9.33
CA SER A 77 -19.56 4.46 10.69
C SER A 77 -19.25 3.15 11.41
N LEU A 78 -19.77 2.01 10.93
CA LEU A 78 -19.53 0.68 11.48
C LEU A 78 -18.29 0.02 10.88
N LEU A 79 -17.77 0.52 9.76
CA LEU A 79 -16.57 -0.02 9.14
C LEU A 79 -15.35 0.21 10.05
N THR A 80 -14.58 -0.86 10.24
CA THR A 80 -13.26 -0.85 10.86
C THR A 80 -12.15 -0.96 9.82
N GLU A 81 -12.46 -1.48 8.62
CA GLU A 81 -11.52 -1.57 7.50
C GLU A 81 -12.15 -1.10 6.19
N LEU A 82 -11.40 -0.26 5.46
CA LEU A 82 -11.74 0.14 4.11
C LEU A 82 -10.51 0.02 3.20
N THR A 83 -10.67 -0.70 2.10
CA THR A 83 -9.64 -0.85 1.07
C THR A 83 -10.21 -0.58 -0.30
N LEU A 84 -9.65 0.41 -0.99
CA LEU A 84 -9.99 0.77 -2.36
C LEU A 84 -8.72 0.70 -3.21
N TRP A 85 -8.56 -0.37 -3.98
CA TRP A 85 -7.28 -0.65 -4.66
C TRP A 85 -7.42 -0.76 -6.16
N ARG A 86 -6.68 0.07 -6.92
CA ARG A 86 -6.77 0.15 -8.38
C ARG A 86 -8.21 0.37 -8.86
N CYS A 87 -9.00 1.11 -8.09
CA CYS A 87 -10.34 1.50 -8.50
C CYS A 87 -10.27 2.82 -9.28
N GLU A 88 -11.13 2.94 -10.29
CA GLU A 88 -11.28 4.17 -11.07
C GLU A 88 -12.19 5.15 -10.34
N GLU A 89 -11.87 6.44 -10.43
CA GLU A 89 -12.59 7.54 -9.79
C GLU A 89 -12.76 7.33 -8.26
N THR A 90 -11.68 6.90 -7.61
CA THR A 90 -11.65 6.67 -6.16
C THR A 90 -12.01 7.93 -5.35
N ASN A 91 -11.62 9.10 -5.86
CA ASN A 91 -11.98 10.42 -5.34
C ASN A 91 -13.50 10.64 -5.26
N VAL A 92 -14.28 10.21 -6.25
CA VAL A 92 -15.76 10.35 -6.26
C VAL A 92 -16.38 9.58 -5.10
N PHE A 93 -15.92 8.35 -4.88
CA PHE A 93 -16.36 7.54 -3.75
C PHE A 93 -15.99 8.17 -2.40
N LEU A 94 -14.74 8.63 -2.24
CA LEU A 94 -14.29 9.29 -1.02
C LEU A 94 -15.08 10.57 -0.73
N ARG A 95 -15.40 11.36 -1.76
CA ARG A 95 -16.25 12.56 -1.61
C ARG A 95 -17.64 12.20 -1.09
N ALA A 96 -18.27 11.20 -1.69
CA ALA A 96 -19.58 10.74 -1.24
C ALA A 96 -19.55 10.19 0.20
N VAL A 97 -18.52 9.41 0.56
CA VAL A 97 -18.29 8.99 1.96
C VAL A 97 -18.18 10.20 2.87
N ALA A 98 -17.31 11.16 2.52
CA ALA A 98 -17.07 12.36 3.32
C ALA A 98 -18.34 13.20 3.51
N GLU A 99 -19.22 13.27 2.50
CA GLU A 99 -20.54 13.93 2.60
C GLU A 99 -21.49 13.22 3.56
N THR A 100 -21.46 11.89 3.63
CA THR A 100 -22.30 11.12 4.56
C THR A 100 -21.91 11.30 6.02
N LEU A 101 -20.65 11.65 6.32
CA LEU A 101 -20.15 11.71 7.69
C LEU A 101 -20.94 12.71 8.55
N LYS A 102 -21.31 13.90 8.06
CA LYS A 102 -22.09 14.91 8.83
C LYS A 102 -21.61 15.14 10.29
N GLY A 103 -20.30 14.98 10.56
CA GLY A 103 -19.71 15.09 11.91
C GLY A 103 -19.66 13.78 12.72
N THR A 104 -20.03 12.66 12.10
CA THR A 104 -19.94 11.31 12.66
C THR A 104 -18.50 10.84 12.64
N GLU A 105 -18.04 10.30 13.75
CA GLU A 105 -16.73 9.65 13.87
C GLU A 105 -16.74 8.27 13.18
N LEU A 106 -15.66 7.96 12.48
CA LEU A 106 -15.44 6.66 11.86
C LEU A 106 -14.69 5.73 12.81
N ASN A 107 -15.12 4.47 12.86
CA ASN A 107 -14.43 3.42 13.62
C ASN A 107 -13.31 2.74 12.81
N LEU A 108 -12.85 3.35 11.72
CA LEU A 108 -11.81 2.78 10.87
C LEU A 108 -10.49 2.66 11.66
N LYS A 109 -10.03 1.41 11.80
CA LYS A 109 -8.68 1.05 12.25
C LYS A 109 -7.72 0.90 11.07
N HIS A 110 -8.22 0.44 9.93
CA HIS A 110 -7.42 0.18 8.74
C HIS A 110 -7.98 0.90 7.52
N PHE A 111 -7.17 1.75 6.89
CA PHE A 111 -7.56 2.47 5.68
C PHE A 111 -6.46 2.35 4.63
N ALA A 112 -6.82 1.79 3.48
CA ALA A 112 -5.93 1.61 2.34
C ALA A 112 -6.59 2.13 1.07
N VAL A 113 -5.94 3.05 0.37
CA VAL A 113 -6.50 3.65 -0.83
C VAL A 113 -5.42 3.97 -1.87
N ALA A 114 -5.73 3.67 -3.14
CA ALA A 114 -4.95 4.09 -4.29
C ALA A 114 -5.69 5.22 -5.02
N LEU A 115 -5.11 6.41 -5.02
CA LEU A 115 -5.64 7.62 -5.65
C LEU A 115 -5.08 7.74 -7.06
N ARG A 116 -5.96 7.78 -8.05
CA ARG A 116 -5.60 8.08 -9.44
C ARG A 116 -6.10 9.48 -9.76
N PHE A 117 -5.19 10.34 -10.16
CA PHE A 117 -5.51 11.71 -10.54
C PHE A 117 -5.67 11.77 -12.05
N LEU A 118 -6.84 12.22 -12.49
CA LEU A 118 -7.05 12.64 -13.86
C LEU A 118 -6.71 14.14 -13.94
N GLU A 119 -6.09 14.56 -15.04
CA GLU A 119 -5.41 15.86 -15.23
C GLU A 119 -6.27 17.10 -14.97
N GLU A 120 -7.57 16.96 -14.74
CA GLU A 120 -8.55 18.05 -14.64
C GLU A 120 -9.36 18.04 -13.33
N GLU A 121 -9.14 17.10 -12.40
CA GLU A 121 -10.05 16.96 -11.25
C GLU A 121 -9.63 17.73 -9.98
N GLU A 122 -10.61 18.51 -9.49
CA GLU A 122 -10.57 19.34 -8.28
C GLU A 122 -10.35 18.55 -6.97
N ASP A 123 -9.47 19.10 -6.13
CA ASP A 123 -9.43 19.04 -4.66
C ASP A 123 -9.82 17.68 -4.02
N ILE A 124 -8.99 16.66 -4.26
CA ILE A 124 -9.08 15.39 -3.51
C ILE A 124 -8.77 15.56 -2.02
N ASP A 125 -8.05 16.63 -1.68
CA ASP A 125 -7.54 16.87 -0.34
C ASP A 125 -8.69 17.04 0.63
N GLN A 126 -9.73 17.77 0.25
CA GLN A 126 -10.89 17.98 1.10
C GLN A 126 -11.61 16.67 1.51
N PRO A 127 -12.00 15.76 0.59
CA PRO A 127 -12.57 14.47 0.97
C PRO A 127 -11.67 13.60 1.84
N LEU A 128 -10.40 13.45 1.44
CA LEU A 128 -9.46 12.60 2.17
C LEU A 128 -9.19 13.16 3.57
N ASP A 129 -8.98 14.47 3.67
CA ASP A 129 -8.80 15.16 4.94
C ASP A 129 -9.99 14.96 5.87
N LYS A 130 -11.21 15.12 5.34
CA LYS A 130 -12.43 14.95 6.14
C LYS A 130 -12.57 13.53 6.67
N ILE A 131 -12.23 12.52 5.86
CA ILE A 131 -12.22 11.11 6.29
C ILE A 131 -11.16 10.88 7.35
N LEU A 132 -9.90 11.25 7.10
CA LEU A 132 -8.80 11.05 8.04
C LEU A 132 -9.04 11.78 9.37
N SER A 133 -9.55 13.01 9.32
CA SER A 133 -9.92 13.78 10.51
C SER A 133 -11.07 13.16 11.32
N SER A 134 -11.84 12.26 10.70
CA SER A 134 -12.93 11.52 11.36
C SER A 134 -12.48 10.16 11.90
N CYS A 135 -11.21 9.76 11.69
CA CYS A 135 -10.67 8.44 12.09
C CYS A 135 -9.70 8.55 13.26
N SER A 136 -10.19 8.80 14.48
CA SER A 136 -9.32 8.95 15.68
C SER A 136 -8.60 7.66 16.08
N LYS A 137 -9.11 6.50 15.68
CA LYS A 137 -8.61 5.16 16.01
C LYS A 137 -7.80 4.53 14.87
N LEU A 138 -7.34 5.32 13.90
CA LEU A 138 -6.64 4.76 12.75
C LEU A 138 -5.28 4.20 13.17
N GLU A 139 -5.10 2.89 13.00
CA GLU A 139 -3.87 2.16 13.32
C GLU A 139 -3.04 1.87 12.06
N SER A 140 -3.68 1.73 10.90
CA SER A 140 -3.02 1.46 9.62
C SER A 140 -3.50 2.40 8.53
N LEU A 141 -2.55 3.06 7.88
CA LEU A 141 -2.77 3.92 6.72
C LEU A 141 -1.88 3.48 5.56
N CYS A 142 -2.50 3.11 4.44
CA CYS A 142 -1.80 2.86 3.19
C CYS A 142 -2.33 3.78 2.10
N LEU A 143 -1.49 4.69 1.62
CA LEU A 143 -1.79 5.61 0.55
C LEU A 143 -0.87 5.33 -0.62
N GLU A 144 -1.47 5.05 -1.77
CA GLU A 144 -0.80 5.11 -3.06
C GLU A 144 -1.44 6.26 -3.84
N TRP A 145 -0.65 7.07 -4.53
CA TRP A 145 -1.18 8.12 -5.38
C TRP A 145 -0.37 8.26 -6.66
N SER A 146 -1.01 8.74 -7.73
CA SER A 146 -0.29 8.99 -8.98
C SER A 146 0.46 10.33 -8.94
N ALA A 147 1.70 10.34 -9.43
CA ALA A 147 2.41 11.60 -9.66
C ALA A 147 1.72 12.41 -10.78
N GLY A 148 1.73 13.73 -10.66
CA GLY A 148 1.21 14.62 -11.69
C GLY A 148 1.61 16.09 -11.47
N PRO A 149 1.25 16.99 -12.40
CA PRO A 149 1.44 18.43 -12.23
C PRO A 149 0.62 18.96 -11.04
N GLY A 150 1.24 19.69 -10.10
CA GLY A 150 0.56 20.33 -8.97
C GLY A 150 0.43 19.48 -7.70
N HIS A 151 0.85 18.21 -7.73
CA HIS A 151 0.74 17.30 -6.59
C HIS A 151 1.70 17.61 -5.43
N GLU A 152 2.77 18.36 -5.69
CA GLU A 152 3.69 18.86 -4.66
C GLU A 152 2.95 19.63 -3.55
N GLN A 153 1.84 20.30 -3.91
CA GLN A 153 1.04 21.07 -2.97
C GLN A 153 0.20 20.21 -2.02
N LEU A 154 -0.16 18.98 -2.40
CA LEU A 154 -1.00 18.07 -1.60
C LEU A 154 -0.20 17.40 -0.47
N ARG A 155 1.10 17.28 -0.67
CA ARG A 155 2.01 16.51 0.16
C ARG A 155 2.17 17.08 1.57
N ALA A 156 2.39 18.39 1.68
CA ALA A 156 2.54 19.06 2.98
C ALA A 156 1.24 19.03 3.82
N PRO A 157 0.05 19.36 3.27
CA PRO A 157 -1.23 19.14 3.94
C PRO A 157 -1.41 17.68 4.40
N LEU A 158 -1.15 16.71 3.53
CA LEU A 158 -1.27 15.29 3.86
C LEU A 158 -0.39 14.90 5.04
N PHE A 159 0.89 15.31 5.06
CA PHE A 159 1.81 14.98 6.16
C PHE A 159 1.41 15.66 7.47
N ALA A 160 0.87 16.89 7.40
CA ALA A 160 0.32 17.55 8.58
C ALA A 160 -0.87 16.77 9.15
N LYS A 161 -1.69 16.11 8.30
CA LYS A 161 -2.78 15.24 8.77
C LYS A 161 -2.29 13.91 9.31
N ILE A 162 -1.37 13.25 8.63
CA ILE A 162 -0.74 12.01 9.13
C ILE A 162 -0.09 12.26 10.50
N SER A 163 0.55 13.41 10.68
CA SER A 163 1.15 13.79 11.97
C SER A 163 0.13 13.85 13.11
N LYS A 164 -1.13 14.23 12.84
CA LYS A 164 -2.20 14.20 13.86
C LYS A 164 -2.62 12.79 14.25
N LEU A 165 -2.44 11.82 13.36
CA LEU A 165 -2.70 10.40 13.58
C LEU A 165 -1.49 9.67 14.16
N GLY A 166 -0.33 10.33 14.27
CA GLY A 166 0.94 9.67 14.55
C GLY A 166 1.01 8.91 15.88
N GLN A 167 0.16 9.24 16.86
CA GLN A 167 0.09 8.53 18.14
C GLN A 167 -0.64 7.17 18.03
N SER A 168 -1.63 7.07 17.14
CA SER A 168 -2.41 5.84 16.93
C SER A 168 -1.80 4.94 15.85
N LEU A 169 -1.12 5.52 14.86
CA LEU A 169 -0.56 4.76 13.75
C LEU A 169 0.50 3.75 14.22
N ARG A 170 0.36 2.53 13.71
CA ARG A 170 1.30 1.40 13.81
C ARG A 170 1.81 0.97 12.45
N VAL A 171 1.02 1.19 11.40
CA VAL A 171 1.37 0.87 10.02
C VAL A 171 1.17 2.11 9.16
N LEU A 172 2.23 2.50 8.47
CA LEU A 172 2.18 3.58 7.50
C LEU A 172 2.84 3.14 6.21
N SER A 173 2.16 3.37 5.09
CA SER A 173 2.64 3.00 3.77
C SER A 173 2.30 4.11 2.79
N LEU A 174 3.30 4.78 2.23
CA LEU A 174 3.17 5.96 1.37
C LEU A 174 3.91 5.73 0.06
N HIS A 175 3.20 5.71 -1.05
CA HIS A 175 3.78 5.41 -2.36
C HIS A 175 3.27 6.37 -3.43
N CYS A 176 4.18 6.85 -4.26
CA CYS A 176 3.86 7.74 -5.35
C CYS A 176 4.09 6.98 -6.65
N SER A 177 3.04 6.33 -7.16
CA SER A 177 3.13 5.65 -8.45
C SER A 177 3.31 6.69 -9.53
N ALA A 178 4.49 6.73 -10.11
CA ALA A 178 4.76 7.62 -11.21
C ALA A 178 3.82 7.29 -12.40
N SER A 179 3.25 8.30 -13.07
CA SER A 179 2.27 8.13 -14.15
C SER A 179 2.87 7.32 -15.32
N GLU A 180 2.06 6.65 -16.15
CA GLU A 180 2.58 5.82 -17.24
C GLU A 180 3.44 6.60 -18.29
N ASP A 181 3.45 7.94 -18.27
CA ASP A 181 4.15 8.80 -19.23
C ASP A 181 5.62 9.18 -18.87
N LEU A 182 6.32 8.33 -18.13
CA LEU A 182 7.63 8.61 -17.46
C LEU A 182 8.87 8.71 -18.35
N ARG A 183 8.89 9.64 -19.30
CA ARG A 183 10.16 10.18 -19.82
C ARG A 183 10.58 11.49 -19.15
N ARG A 184 9.78 12.03 -18.23
CA ARG A 184 9.90 13.45 -17.84
C ARG A 184 9.75 13.82 -16.37
N PHE A 185 9.48 12.91 -15.45
CA PHE A 185 9.33 13.29 -14.04
C PHE A 185 10.58 12.91 -13.23
N PRO A 186 11.38 13.92 -12.82
CA PRO A 186 12.55 13.71 -11.97
C PRO A 186 12.12 13.42 -10.53
N SER A 187 13.11 13.08 -9.71
CA SER A 187 13.15 12.86 -8.25
C SER A 187 12.22 13.65 -7.31
N SER A 188 11.47 14.67 -7.75
CA SER A 188 10.67 15.56 -6.90
C SER A 188 9.49 14.87 -6.20
N ASP A 189 8.99 13.76 -6.74
CA ASP A 189 7.83 13.07 -6.19
C ASP A 189 8.16 12.10 -5.05
N THR A 190 9.45 11.81 -4.83
CA THR A 190 9.91 10.91 -3.77
C THR A 190 10.07 11.62 -2.42
N LEU A 191 10.20 10.86 -1.33
CA LEU A 191 10.41 11.44 -0.01
C LEU A 191 11.79 12.07 0.15
N THR A 192 11.84 13.39 0.37
CA THR A 192 13.08 14.02 0.82
C THR A 192 13.44 13.52 2.23
N HIS A 193 14.73 13.55 2.56
CA HIS A 193 15.20 13.14 3.90
C HIS A 193 14.57 13.95 5.02
N GLN A 194 14.35 15.25 4.82
CA GLN A 194 13.74 16.12 5.84
C GLN A 194 12.27 15.76 6.08
N GLU A 195 11.54 15.40 5.03
CA GLU A 195 10.15 14.97 5.15
C GLU A 195 10.03 13.60 5.79
N LEU A 196 10.89 12.65 5.41
CA LEU A 196 10.95 11.34 6.05
C LEU A 196 11.24 11.49 7.56
N LYS A 197 12.22 12.32 7.92
CA LYS A 197 12.54 12.61 9.32
C LYS A 197 11.36 13.22 10.07
N THR A 198 10.70 14.21 9.48
CA THR A 198 9.51 14.85 10.06
C THR A 198 8.41 13.81 10.28
N LEU A 199 8.13 12.99 9.26
CA LEU A 199 7.14 11.91 9.32
C LEU A 199 7.44 10.90 10.43
N CYS A 200 8.69 10.44 10.53
CA CYS A 200 9.13 9.47 11.54
C CYS A 200 8.98 10.05 12.95
N SER A 201 9.44 11.29 13.16
CA SER A 201 9.32 11.98 14.45
C SER A 201 7.86 12.22 14.87
N SER A 202 6.96 12.44 13.91
CA SER A 202 5.53 12.61 14.17
C SER A 202 4.82 11.30 14.49
N CYS A 203 5.35 10.15 14.07
CA CYS A 203 4.73 8.83 14.19
C CYS A 203 5.62 7.84 14.95
N PRO A 204 5.97 8.10 16.23
CA PRO A 204 7.03 7.36 16.95
C PRO A 204 6.69 5.90 17.27
N HIS A 205 5.43 5.49 17.09
CA HIS A 205 4.94 4.15 17.39
C HIS A 205 4.77 3.27 16.16
N LEU A 206 5.30 3.68 15.00
CA LEU A 206 5.24 2.84 13.81
C LEU A 206 6.01 1.53 14.03
N GLU A 207 5.33 0.43 13.75
CA GLU A 207 5.91 -0.91 13.67
C GLU A 207 6.21 -1.31 12.23
N GLN A 208 5.50 -0.71 11.28
CA GLN A 208 5.65 -0.99 9.85
C GLN A 208 5.68 0.32 9.07
N LEU A 209 6.72 0.49 8.25
CA LEU A 209 6.87 1.63 7.36
C LEU A 209 7.07 1.16 5.92
N GLY A 210 6.23 1.65 5.00
CA GLY A 210 6.41 1.47 3.57
C GLY A 210 6.59 2.80 2.88
N ILE A 211 7.64 2.93 2.09
CA ILE A 211 7.95 4.17 1.38
C ILE A 211 8.53 3.85 0.01
N GLU A 212 8.34 4.79 -0.92
CA GLU A 212 9.01 4.80 -2.20
C GLU A 212 10.27 5.68 -2.14
N LEU A 213 11.36 5.14 -2.65
CA LEU A 213 12.67 5.79 -2.71
C LEU A 213 13.06 6.04 -4.16
N ILE A 214 13.96 7.00 -4.37
CA ILE A 214 14.63 7.16 -5.66
C ILE A 214 15.51 5.93 -5.89
N ASP A 215 15.51 5.42 -7.12
CA ASP A 215 16.34 4.27 -7.47
C ASP A 215 17.82 4.60 -7.20
N GLY A 216 18.53 3.66 -6.58
CA GLY A 216 19.92 3.86 -6.15
C GLY A 216 20.16 4.83 -4.98
N SER A 217 19.14 5.47 -4.39
CA SER A 217 19.36 6.46 -3.31
C SER A 217 19.99 5.91 -2.03
N LEU A 218 20.03 4.59 -1.86
CA LEU A 218 20.67 3.93 -0.71
C LEU A 218 22.01 3.29 -1.07
N ASP A 219 22.48 3.45 -2.31
CA ASP A 219 23.81 2.98 -2.73
C ASP A 219 24.91 3.92 -2.22
N GLU A 220 24.60 5.20 -2.04
CA GLU A 220 25.51 6.21 -1.50
C GLU A 220 25.53 6.19 0.05
N PRO A 221 26.71 6.09 0.69
CA PRO A 221 26.82 6.00 2.15
C PRO A 221 26.20 7.18 2.92
N ASP A 222 26.31 8.39 2.37
CA ASP A 222 25.78 9.60 3.01
C ASP A 222 24.25 9.61 3.00
N ASP A 223 23.63 9.21 1.89
CA ASP A 223 22.18 9.11 1.77
C ASP A 223 21.62 7.99 2.65
N LEU A 224 22.31 6.84 2.71
CA LEU A 224 21.99 5.76 3.65
C LEU A 224 22.06 6.25 5.10
N THR A 225 23.08 7.05 5.45
CA THR A 225 23.25 7.60 6.80
C THR A 225 22.11 8.55 7.16
N LEU A 226 21.72 9.44 6.24
CA LEU A 226 20.60 10.36 6.44
C LEU A 226 19.27 9.61 6.58
N PHE A 227 19.06 8.61 5.71
CA PHE A 227 17.91 7.73 5.75
C PHE A 227 17.78 7.01 7.09
N MET A 228 18.85 6.36 7.54
CA MET A 228 18.87 5.66 8.82
C MET A 228 18.73 6.61 10.01
N GLY A 229 19.28 7.82 9.91
CA GLY A 229 19.10 8.88 10.90
C GLY A 229 17.64 9.30 11.07
N ALA A 230 16.82 9.26 10.01
CA ALA A 230 15.39 9.49 10.10
C ALA A 230 14.66 8.32 10.78
N LEU A 231 15.05 7.08 10.47
CA LEU A 231 14.45 5.88 11.07
C LEU A 231 14.78 5.72 12.57
N ALA A 232 15.81 6.39 13.07
CA ALA A 232 16.16 6.39 14.50
C ALA A 232 15.00 6.87 15.39
N ASP A 233 14.10 7.71 14.85
CA ASP A 233 12.91 8.20 15.56
C ASP A 233 11.79 7.14 15.66
N LEU A 234 11.98 5.95 15.08
CA LEU A 234 11.02 4.84 15.10
C LEU A 234 11.56 3.63 15.90
N PRO A 235 11.62 3.72 17.24
CA PRO A 235 12.21 2.67 18.07
C PRO A 235 11.43 1.35 18.03
N GLN A 236 10.19 1.35 17.55
CA GLN A 236 9.31 0.17 17.45
C GLN A 236 9.26 -0.44 16.04
N LEU A 237 10.00 0.12 15.07
CA LEU A 237 9.93 -0.32 13.67
C LEU A 237 10.41 -1.76 13.50
N LYS A 238 9.49 -2.67 13.15
CA LYS A 238 9.77 -4.10 12.92
C LYS A 238 9.91 -4.44 11.44
N ILE A 239 9.14 -3.79 10.57
CA ILE A 239 9.16 -4.05 9.13
C ILE A 239 9.37 -2.75 8.36
N LEU A 240 10.39 -2.73 7.51
CA LEU A 240 10.59 -1.66 6.54
C LEU A 240 10.37 -2.20 5.12
N HIS A 241 9.46 -1.58 4.38
CA HIS A 241 9.15 -1.88 2.99
C HIS A 241 9.63 -0.75 2.08
N LEU A 242 10.59 -1.05 1.23
CA LEU A 242 11.19 -0.11 0.30
C LEU A 242 10.72 -0.42 -1.13
N ARG A 243 9.96 0.51 -1.71
CA ARG A 243 9.71 0.52 -3.15
C ARG A 243 10.85 1.25 -3.83
N GLN A 244 11.81 0.47 -4.31
CA GLN A 244 13.00 0.98 -4.98
C GLN A 244 13.38 0.01 -6.09
N GLY A 245 13.66 0.56 -7.27
CA GLY A 245 14.20 -0.16 -8.40
C GLY A 245 15.69 -0.37 -8.23
N PHE A 246 16.17 -1.52 -8.68
CA PHE A 246 17.59 -1.83 -8.73
C PHE A 246 17.93 -2.16 -10.17
N GLY A 247 18.53 -1.21 -10.87
CA GLY A 247 18.89 -1.38 -12.28
C GLY A 247 19.29 -0.03 -12.86
N GLU A 248 20.26 -0.03 -13.77
CA GLU A 248 20.39 1.10 -14.68
C GLU A 248 19.09 1.14 -15.50
N PRO A 249 18.45 2.31 -15.67
CA PRO A 249 17.30 2.41 -16.56
C PRO A 249 17.72 1.83 -17.92
N LEU A 250 16.87 1.00 -18.52
CA LEU A 250 17.10 0.20 -19.74
C LEU A 250 17.59 0.98 -20.98
N HIS A 251 17.87 2.28 -20.84
CA HIS A 251 18.39 3.19 -21.84
C HIS A 251 19.86 2.92 -22.23
N GLU A 252 20.63 2.17 -21.44
CA GLU A 252 22.03 1.82 -21.77
C GLU A 252 22.21 0.31 -21.97
N GLY A 253 21.78 -0.18 -23.14
CA GLY A 253 22.29 -1.40 -23.78
C GLY A 253 22.39 -2.68 -22.93
N ASN A 254 21.34 -3.51 -22.94
CA ASN A 254 21.40 -4.98 -22.77
C ASN A 254 22.09 -5.58 -21.52
N ILE A 255 22.48 -4.81 -20.50
CA ILE A 255 22.98 -5.41 -19.25
C ILE A 255 21.78 -5.85 -18.40
N HIS A 256 21.16 -6.96 -18.78
CA HIS A 256 20.27 -7.67 -17.87
C HIS A 256 21.07 -8.09 -16.64
N VAL A 257 20.89 -7.37 -15.53
CA VAL A 257 21.38 -7.79 -14.22
C VAL A 257 20.78 -9.17 -13.96
N SER A 258 21.63 -10.19 -13.79
CA SER A 258 21.12 -11.53 -13.55
C SER A 258 20.31 -11.54 -12.26
N LYS A 259 19.27 -12.37 -12.17
CA LYS A 259 18.48 -12.52 -10.94
C LYS A 259 19.37 -12.78 -9.72
N LYS A 260 20.47 -13.51 -9.91
CA LYS A 260 21.45 -13.79 -8.87
C LYS A 260 22.18 -12.53 -8.39
N ASP A 261 22.63 -11.69 -9.33
CA ASP A 261 23.31 -10.43 -8.99
C ASP A 261 22.34 -9.46 -8.31
N MET A 262 21.09 -9.45 -8.74
CA MET A 262 20.02 -8.68 -8.11
C MET A 262 19.81 -9.11 -6.65
N THR A 263 19.60 -10.41 -6.41
CA THR A 263 19.45 -10.93 -5.06
C THR A 263 20.67 -10.64 -4.19
N TYR A 264 21.89 -10.73 -4.74
CA TYR A 264 23.12 -10.41 -4.02
C TYR A 264 23.20 -8.92 -3.64
N LYS A 265 22.91 -8.01 -4.58
CA LYS A 265 22.88 -6.56 -4.32
C LYS A 265 21.85 -6.21 -3.24
N LEU A 266 20.64 -6.75 -3.36
CA LEU A 266 19.56 -6.54 -2.39
C LEU A 266 19.89 -7.11 -1.01
N GLN A 267 20.55 -8.27 -0.96
CA GLN A 267 21.00 -8.85 0.30
C GLN A 267 22.11 -8.01 0.95
N ARG A 268 23.03 -7.47 0.16
CA ARG A 268 24.06 -6.54 0.67
C ARG A 268 23.44 -5.30 1.29
N LEU A 269 22.46 -4.69 0.61
CA LEU A 269 21.70 -3.57 1.15
C LEU A 269 20.96 -3.96 2.44
N ALA A 270 20.31 -5.13 2.46
CA ALA A 270 19.62 -5.62 3.65
C ALA A 270 20.57 -5.79 4.85
N ASN A 271 21.76 -6.36 4.63
CA ASN A 271 22.79 -6.49 5.67
C ASN A 271 23.21 -5.11 6.18
N ASN A 272 23.51 -4.16 5.28
CA ASN A 272 23.88 -2.80 5.67
C ASN A 272 22.81 -2.12 6.54
N LEU A 273 21.53 -2.25 6.17
CA LEU A 273 20.41 -1.69 6.93
C LEU A 273 20.27 -2.33 8.32
N PHE A 274 20.40 -3.66 8.43
CA PHE A 274 20.32 -4.35 9.72
C PHE A 274 21.52 -4.05 10.63
N ASP A 275 22.73 -3.97 10.07
CA ASP A 275 23.92 -3.58 10.81
C ASP A 275 23.80 -2.13 11.30
N PHE A 276 23.38 -1.20 10.45
CA PHE A 276 23.23 0.20 10.82
C PHE A 276 22.13 0.40 11.87
N SER A 277 21.01 -0.32 11.78
CA SER A 277 19.98 -0.32 12.82
C SER A 277 20.54 -0.72 14.19
N SER A 278 21.46 -1.69 14.21
CA SER A 278 22.14 -2.15 15.43
C SER A 278 23.10 -1.12 16.02
N LEU A 279 23.61 -0.19 15.22
CA LEU A 279 24.46 0.91 15.68
C LEU A 279 23.65 2.05 16.29
N LEU A 280 22.47 2.33 15.75
CA LEU A 280 21.61 3.43 16.20
C LEU A 280 20.84 3.13 17.48
N SER A 281 20.49 1.86 17.71
CA SER A 281 19.79 1.44 18.92
C SER A 281 20.43 0.17 19.47
N PRO A 282 20.69 0.07 20.78
CA PRO A 282 21.19 -1.15 21.40
C PRO A 282 20.17 -2.31 21.35
N ASN A 283 18.88 -2.01 21.16
CA ASN A 283 17.81 -2.98 20.91
C ASN A 283 17.11 -2.65 19.59
N PRO A 284 17.72 -2.97 18.45
CA PRO A 284 17.14 -2.74 17.13
C PRO A 284 15.91 -3.61 16.94
N SER A 285 14.74 -2.97 16.88
CA SER A 285 13.44 -3.62 16.66
C SER A 285 13.21 -4.06 15.22
N LEU A 286 14.06 -3.63 14.28
CA LEU A 286 13.93 -3.99 12.88
C LEU A 286 14.22 -5.49 12.68
N GLU A 287 13.18 -6.22 12.29
CA GLU A 287 13.18 -7.67 12.14
C GLU A 287 13.11 -8.11 10.68
N ALA A 288 12.49 -7.31 9.81
CA ALA A 288 12.28 -7.66 8.42
C ALA A 288 12.42 -6.48 7.46
N LEU A 289 12.90 -6.81 6.26
CA LEU A 289 12.99 -5.90 5.13
C LEU A 289 12.21 -6.49 3.95
N VAL A 290 11.47 -5.64 3.27
CA VAL A 290 10.81 -5.96 2.01
C VAL A 290 11.32 -4.96 1.00
N ILE A 291 11.87 -5.43 -0.11
CA ILE A 291 12.44 -4.56 -1.15
C ILE A 291 11.92 -5.02 -2.50
N GLY A 292 11.41 -4.10 -3.30
CA GLY A 292 11.00 -4.40 -4.67
C GLY A 292 10.17 -3.28 -5.27
N GLN A 293 10.08 -3.28 -6.59
CA GLN A 293 9.39 -2.23 -7.32
C GLN A 293 8.80 -2.83 -8.60
N ASP A 294 7.62 -2.37 -8.95
CA ASP A 294 6.98 -2.68 -10.22
C ASP A 294 6.67 -1.35 -10.88
N ARG A 295 7.50 -0.98 -11.86
CA ARG A 295 7.33 0.21 -12.69
C ARG A 295 7.06 -0.24 -14.12
N ARG A 296 5.91 0.19 -14.64
CA ARG A 296 5.60 0.06 -16.06
C ARG A 296 6.24 1.23 -16.79
N LEU A 297 7.19 0.94 -17.67
CA LEU A 297 7.77 1.94 -18.55
C LEU A 297 7.05 1.84 -19.90
N SER A 298 6.09 2.74 -20.13
CA SER A 298 5.47 2.87 -21.44
C SER A 298 6.45 3.57 -22.38
N LEU A 299 7.27 2.79 -23.10
CA LEU A 299 8.07 3.35 -24.19
C LEU A 299 7.13 3.72 -25.34
N GLN A 300 6.83 5.01 -25.48
CA GLN A 300 6.09 5.57 -26.61
C GLN A 300 6.71 5.08 -27.95
N GLY A 301 5.97 4.24 -28.68
CA GLY A 301 6.32 3.76 -30.02
C GLY A 301 6.54 2.26 -30.14
N GLU A 302 6.67 1.52 -29.04
CA GLU A 302 6.78 0.06 -29.07
C GLU A 302 5.49 -0.59 -28.55
N VAL A 303 4.95 -1.53 -29.32
CA VAL A 303 3.71 -2.28 -29.02
C VAL A 303 3.90 -3.20 -27.78
N GLN A 304 5.12 -3.31 -27.26
CA GLN A 304 5.46 -4.02 -26.04
C GLN A 304 6.14 -3.05 -25.07
N GLY A 305 5.38 -2.53 -24.10
CA GLY A 305 5.95 -1.74 -23.01
C GLY A 305 6.97 -2.58 -22.24
N PHE A 306 8.15 -2.01 -21.97
CA PHE A 306 9.11 -2.63 -21.08
C PHE A 306 8.66 -2.38 -19.64
N THR A 307 8.70 -3.42 -18.82
CA THR A 307 8.42 -3.27 -17.38
C THR A 307 9.76 -3.32 -16.66
N ASP A 308 10.10 -2.25 -15.95
CA ASP A 308 11.16 -2.32 -14.95
C ASP A 308 10.58 -3.02 -13.73
N TYR A 309 10.91 -4.30 -13.63
CA TYR A 309 10.38 -5.18 -12.63
C TYR A 309 11.50 -5.66 -11.71
N THR A 310 11.58 -5.04 -10.53
CA THR A 310 12.33 -5.60 -9.42
C THR A 310 11.39 -6.46 -8.58
N SER A 311 11.45 -7.77 -8.77
CA SER A 311 10.64 -8.72 -8.01
C SER A 311 10.78 -8.47 -6.50
N ARG A 312 9.71 -8.64 -5.73
CA ARG A 312 9.77 -8.56 -4.27
C ARG A 312 10.81 -9.52 -3.70
N HIS A 313 11.75 -8.97 -2.95
CA HIS A 313 12.65 -9.70 -2.07
C HIS A 313 12.28 -9.42 -0.62
N CYS A 314 12.34 -10.46 0.20
CA CYS A 314 12.05 -10.37 1.62
C CYS A 314 13.25 -10.91 2.38
N PHE A 315 13.66 -10.18 3.41
CA PHE A 315 14.77 -10.56 4.26
C PHE A 315 14.31 -10.54 5.71
N ILE A 316 14.66 -11.58 6.46
CA ILE A 316 14.52 -11.58 7.92
C ILE A 316 15.90 -11.43 8.53
N ARG A 317 15.99 -10.59 9.54
CA ARG A 317 17.21 -10.40 10.31
C ARG A 317 17.58 -11.67 11.09
N ARG A 318 18.84 -12.05 10.98
CA ARG A 318 19.49 -13.09 11.80
C ARG A 318 20.86 -12.62 12.20
N GLU A 319 21.46 -13.32 13.15
CA GLU A 319 22.85 -13.11 13.55
C GLU A 319 23.73 -14.18 12.93
N GLN A 320 24.89 -13.77 12.40
CA GLN A 320 25.93 -14.68 11.95
C GLN A 320 27.20 -14.41 12.75
N LYS A 321 27.83 -15.47 13.26
CA LYS A 321 29.16 -15.41 13.86
C LYS A 321 30.22 -15.82 12.84
N ASP A 322 31.27 -15.03 12.72
CA ASP A 322 32.40 -15.36 11.88
C ASP A 322 33.42 -16.28 12.59
N ILE A 323 34.49 -16.66 11.87
CA ILE A 323 35.55 -17.53 12.40
C ILE A 323 36.33 -16.92 13.58
N LEU A 324 36.25 -15.60 13.78
CA LEU A 324 36.89 -14.88 14.87
C LEU A 324 35.92 -14.64 16.04
N GLY A 325 34.69 -15.17 15.96
CA GLY A 325 33.66 -15.02 16.98
C GLY A 325 32.94 -13.67 16.97
N ARG A 326 33.14 -12.83 15.94
CA ARG A 326 32.43 -11.55 15.78
C ARG A 326 31.01 -11.83 15.28
N THR A 327 30.01 -11.20 15.89
CA THR A 327 28.61 -11.29 15.46
C THR A 327 28.27 -10.11 14.53
N ALA A 328 27.60 -10.40 13.41
CA ALA A 328 27.03 -9.40 12.51
C ALA A 328 25.56 -9.71 12.23
N ALA A 329 24.77 -8.69 11.93
CA ALA A 329 23.39 -8.88 11.50
C ALA A 329 23.37 -9.18 10.00
N ILE A 330 22.61 -10.20 9.60
CA ILE A 330 22.46 -10.61 8.21
C ILE A 330 20.98 -10.67 7.83
N GLY A 331 20.68 -10.29 6.60
CA GLY A 331 19.39 -10.53 5.96
C GLY A 331 19.36 -11.91 5.32
N VAL A 332 18.57 -12.81 5.90
CA VAL A 332 18.31 -14.13 5.32
C VAL A 332 17.14 -13.99 4.35
N PRO A 333 17.32 -14.30 3.06
CA PRO A 333 16.23 -14.21 2.10
C PRO A 333 15.15 -15.24 2.42
N VAL A 334 13.90 -14.79 2.45
CA VAL A 334 12.75 -15.66 2.67
C VAL A 334 11.68 -15.42 1.59
N PRO A 335 10.85 -16.42 1.29
CA PRO A 335 9.61 -16.17 0.56
C PRO A 335 8.69 -15.22 1.33
N SER A 336 7.94 -14.40 0.59
CA SER A 336 7.00 -13.43 1.18
C SER A 336 5.92 -14.05 2.08
N TYR A 337 5.50 -15.29 1.81
CA TYR A 337 4.54 -15.99 2.67
C TYR A 337 5.11 -16.30 4.06
N ILE A 338 6.43 -16.41 4.21
CA ILE A 338 7.08 -16.62 5.52
C ILE A 338 6.96 -15.34 6.35
N LEU A 339 7.22 -14.16 5.77
CA LEU A 339 7.00 -12.90 6.48
C LEU A 339 5.55 -12.74 6.93
N ARG A 340 4.60 -13.14 6.08
CA ARG A 340 3.21 -13.23 6.49
C ARG A 340 3.08 -14.23 7.63
N TYR A 341 3.58 -15.47 7.50
CA TYR A 341 3.41 -16.53 8.50
C TYR A 341 4.00 -16.22 9.88
N GLU A 342 5.21 -15.69 9.93
CA GLU A 342 5.96 -15.53 11.18
C GLU A 342 5.60 -14.26 11.96
N LYS A 343 4.90 -13.32 11.34
CA LYS A 343 4.70 -11.98 11.90
C LYS A 343 3.24 -11.57 11.81
N ASP A 344 2.60 -11.54 12.97
CA ASP A 344 1.22 -11.07 13.19
C ASP A 344 0.98 -9.65 12.69
N TYR A 345 2.04 -8.86 12.54
CA TYR A 345 2.09 -7.49 12.06
C TYR A 345 2.69 -7.41 10.64
N ALA A 346 2.32 -8.30 9.72
CA ALA A 346 2.73 -8.20 8.31
C ALA A 346 1.68 -7.48 7.42
N GLY A 347 0.78 -6.70 8.01
CA GLY A 347 -0.36 -6.08 7.33
C GLY A 347 0.02 -5.23 6.11
N ILE A 348 1.21 -4.61 6.11
CA ILE A 348 1.73 -3.88 4.96
C ILE A 348 1.83 -4.76 3.71
N MET A 349 2.09 -6.05 3.87
CA MET A 349 2.22 -7.01 2.76
C MET A 349 0.89 -7.34 2.08
N ASP A 350 -0.23 -6.99 2.70
CA ASP A 350 -1.56 -7.26 2.16
C ASP A 350 -2.04 -6.18 1.19
N TRP A 351 -1.43 -5.00 1.19
CA TRP A 351 -1.92 -3.85 0.41
C TRP A 351 -1.11 -3.60 -0.86
N HIS A 352 0.08 -4.18 -0.96
CA HIS A 352 0.97 -4.06 -2.12
C HIS A 352 0.69 -5.15 -3.16
N PHE A 353 -0.48 -5.08 -3.80
CA PHE A 353 -0.88 -5.99 -4.88
C PHE A 353 -0.27 -5.65 -6.23
N ASN A 354 0.68 -4.72 -6.28
CA ASN A 354 1.15 -4.23 -7.57
C ASN A 354 1.91 -5.27 -8.39
N TRP A 355 2.26 -6.42 -7.83
CA TRP A 355 3.09 -7.40 -8.51
C TRP A 355 2.27 -8.36 -9.35
N TRP A 356 2.39 -8.18 -10.66
CA TRP A 356 1.87 -9.03 -11.74
C TRP A 356 2.51 -10.43 -11.75
N CYS A 357 2.55 -11.13 -10.61
CA CYS A 357 2.75 -12.56 -10.64
C CYS A 357 1.44 -13.17 -11.16
N GLU A 358 1.32 -13.35 -12.47
CA GLU A 358 0.45 -14.40 -13.00
C GLU A 358 1.04 -15.76 -12.61
N PRO A 359 0.28 -16.73 -12.04
CA PRO A 359 -1.11 -16.69 -11.58
C PRO A 359 -1.14 -16.74 -10.05
N CYS A 360 -0.46 -15.83 -9.36
CA CYS A 360 -0.71 -15.60 -7.94
C CYS A 360 -2.02 -14.84 -7.85
N PHE A 361 -3.11 -15.62 -7.91
CA PHE A 361 -4.45 -15.25 -7.51
C PHE A 361 -4.39 -14.24 -6.37
N PHE A 362 -5.32 -13.28 -6.39
CA PHE A 362 -5.73 -12.55 -5.20
C PHE A 362 -5.70 -13.53 -4.04
N MET A 363 -4.66 -13.47 -3.20
CA MET A 363 -4.67 -14.18 -1.94
C MET A 363 -5.40 -13.18 -1.06
N PRO A 364 -6.73 -13.30 -0.87
CA PRO A 364 -7.38 -12.52 0.17
C PRO A 364 -6.55 -12.72 1.44
N ARG A 365 -6.49 -11.68 2.28
CA ARG A 365 -5.98 -11.80 3.65
C ARG A 365 -6.37 -13.16 4.20
N LEU A 366 -5.39 -13.96 4.63
CA LEU A 366 -5.65 -15.33 5.06
C LEU A 366 -6.77 -15.30 6.13
N PRO A 367 -7.87 -16.04 5.93
CA PRO A 367 -8.93 -16.12 6.93
C PRO A 367 -8.33 -16.54 8.28
N GLY A 368 -8.60 -15.78 9.35
CA GLY A 368 -8.15 -16.09 10.72
C GLY A 368 -6.97 -15.28 11.27
N ARG A 369 -6.56 -14.18 10.62
CA ARG A 369 -5.49 -13.28 11.12
C ARG A 369 -5.98 -11.94 11.64
N PHE A 370 -7.23 -11.91 12.09
CA PHE A 370 -7.80 -10.70 12.64
C PHE A 370 -7.37 -10.65 14.10
N HIS A 371 -6.59 -9.63 14.44
CA HIS A 371 -6.39 -9.26 15.83
C HIS A 371 -7.73 -8.74 16.35
N ASP A 372 -8.53 -9.68 16.82
CA ASP A 372 -9.51 -9.41 17.86
C ASP A 372 -8.69 -9.28 19.15
N ASP A 373 -8.34 -8.05 19.50
CA ASP A 373 -8.19 -7.57 20.87
C ASP A 373 -8.46 -6.06 20.93
#